data_AF-A0A9E5EZ35-F1
#
_entry.id   AF-A0A9E5EZ35-F1
#
_cell.length_a   1.000
_cell.length_b   1.000
_cell.length_c   1.000
_cell.angle_alpha   90.00
_cell.angle_beta   90.00
_cell.angle_gamma   90.00
#
_symmetry.space_group_name_H-M   'P 1'
#
loop_
_entity.id
_entity.type
_entity.pdbx_description
1 polymer ?
#
loop_
_entity_poly.entity_id
_entity_poly.type
_entity_poly.pdbx_seq_one_letter_code
_entity_poly.pdbx_strand_id
1 'polypeptide(L)'
;ALDLCQYRLAAGELDEAKERDMVLFLDRAQLTIPGYADADTNAKKCDCVHQLVLKLLDTMKVEIAPYLAATTTPERAAALLGWLVNQEGYLLKPMNCPHHIQIYKAEPRSYRDLPVRLAEFGTVYRYEQTGELSGLTRVRGFTQDDAHLFVTADQVEEEMRANIELVLFVLKDLGLTDFRIRIGLRDPKSDKYVGADEDWNNAQAAIINIVKSLNMPFSAEEGEAAFYGPKIDFVVKDCIGREWQLGTVQLDYNLPKRFDLEYVGADNKMHRPIMIHRAPFGSMERFMGILIEHFCGAFPLWLSPEQVRVLPVSDKFNEYGKQVEAQLRSAGLRATGDYRSDKVGAKIREASLEKIPYMLVVGDKEVSASTVAVRHRTDGDLGAMPLADLLAKLAEEITARRLVRTPV
;
A
#
# COMPACT_ATOMS: atom_id res chain seq x y z
N ALA A 1 -17.20 -4.92 15.54
CA ALA A 1 -16.87 -3.72 16.35
C ALA A 1 -16.69 -4.06 17.82
N LEU A 2 -17.56 -4.93 18.38
CA LEU A 2 -17.48 -5.49 19.72
C LEU A 2 -16.71 -6.83 19.77
N ASP A 3 -15.60 -6.98 19.06
CA ASP A 3 -14.85 -8.25 19.08
C ASP A 3 -13.41 -8.12 19.60
N LEU A 4 -13.04 -9.17 20.34
CA LEU A 4 -11.84 -9.46 21.12
C LEU A 4 -11.52 -8.64 22.38
N CYS A 5 -11.55 -7.31 22.36
CA CYS A 5 -11.04 -6.56 23.53
C CYS A 5 -11.94 -6.68 24.76
N GLN A 6 -13.27 -6.67 24.58
CA GLN A 6 -14.23 -6.81 25.67
C GLN A 6 -14.33 -8.26 26.20
N TYR A 7 -13.97 -9.26 25.39
CA TYR A 7 -13.97 -10.68 25.79
C TYR A 7 -12.72 -11.11 26.55
N ARG A 8 -11.54 -10.60 26.16
CA ARG A 8 -10.29 -10.84 26.90
C ARG A 8 -10.30 -10.17 28.28
N LEU A 9 -11.04 -9.07 28.42
CA LEU A 9 -11.41 -8.42 29.69
C LEU A 9 -12.15 -9.40 30.62
N ALA A 10 -13.08 -10.17 30.06
CA ALA A 10 -13.96 -11.08 30.79
C ALA A 10 -13.31 -12.42 31.17
N ALA A 11 -12.31 -12.86 30.40
CA ALA A 11 -11.56 -14.09 30.63
C ALA A 11 -10.33 -13.92 31.56
N GLY A 12 -9.99 -12.69 31.97
CA GLY A 12 -8.80 -12.42 32.79
C GLY A 12 -7.46 -12.48 32.02
N GLU A 13 -7.50 -12.29 30.70
CA GLU A 13 -6.36 -12.52 29.79
C GLU A 13 -5.70 -11.22 29.27
N LEU A 14 -5.99 -10.08 29.90
CA LEU A 14 -5.39 -8.80 29.55
C LEU A 14 -4.26 -8.44 30.51
N ASP A 15 -3.10 -8.18 29.92
CA ASP A 15 -2.07 -7.34 30.53
C ASP A 15 -2.44 -5.85 30.33
N GLU A 16 -1.76 -4.96 31.06
CA GLU A 16 -1.98 -3.51 31.00
C GLU A 16 -1.87 -2.93 29.58
N ALA A 17 -1.04 -3.54 28.72
CA ALA A 17 -0.82 -3.06 27.36
C ALA A 17 -2.06 -3.25 26.47
N LYS A 18 -2.68 -4.43 26.54
CA LYS A 18 -3.90 -4.71 25.76
C LYS A 18 -5.11 -3.91 26.24
N GLU A 19 -5.20 -3.61 27.54
CA GLU A 19 -6.25 -2.70 28.05
C GLU A 19 -6.07 -1.28 27.48
N ARG A 20 -4.84 -0.77 27.46
CA ARG A 20 -4.54 0.54 26.88
C ARG A 20 -4.90 0.61 25.39
N ASP A 21 -4.56 -0.43 24.62
CA ASP A 21 -4.91 -0.50 23.19
C ASP A 21 -6.44 -0.49 22.97
N MET A 22 -7.20 -1.17 23.83
CA MET A 22 -8.66 -1.13 23.77
C MET A 22 -9.19 0.28 24.04
N VAL A 23 -8.72 0.94 25.11
CA VAL A 23 -9.17 2.30 25.45
C VAL A 23 -8.90 3.26 24.30
N LEU A 24 -7.70 3.18 23.69
CA LEU A 24 -7.35 3.97 22.51
C LEU A 24 -8.25 3.66 21.30
N PHE A 25 -8.61 2.40 21.09
CA PHE A 25 -9.54 2.00 20.03
C PHE A 25 -10.93 2.59 20.27
N LEU A 26 -11.47 2.44 21.48
CA LEU A 26 -12.79 2.95 21.86
C LEU A 26 -12.87 4.47 21.69
N ASP A 27 -11.86 5.20 22.17
CA ASP A 27 -11.74 6.65 22.02
C ASP A 27 -11.74 7.07 20.54
N ARG A 28 -10.89 6.45 19.71
CA ARG A 28 -10.83 6.74 18.26
C ARG A 28 -12.10 6.37 17.53
N ALA A 29 -12.77 5.29 17.94
CA ALA A 29 -14.05 4.87 17.38
C ALA A 29 -15.23 5.70 17.91
N GLN A 30 -14.99 6.63 18.83
CA GLN A 30 -16.01 7.39 19.55
C GLN A 30 -17.04 6.48 20.22
N LEU A 31 -16.61 5.29 20.63
CA LEU A 31 -17.40 4.31 21.33
C LEU A 31 -17.16 4.46 22.83
N THR A 32 -18.23 4.67 23.58
CA THR A 32 -18.15 4.79 25.04
C THR A 32 -18.78 3.57 25.71
N ILE A 33 -18.10 3.03 26.72
CA ILE A 33 -18.69 2.07 27.65
C ILE A 33 -19.08 2.87 28.90
N PRO A 34 -20.38 3.11 29.15
CA PRO A 34 -20.81 3.93 30.27
C PRO A 34 -20.23 3.46 31.62
N GLY A 35 -19.63 4.38 32.36
CA GLY A 35 -19.02 4.11 33.68
C GLY A 35 -17.67 3.39 33.66
N TYR A 36 -17.16 2.95 32.50
CA TYR A 36 -15.90 2.21 32.42
C TYR A 36 -14.68 3.07 32.78
N ALA A 37 -14.64 4.34 32.34
CA ALA A 37 -13.54 5.25 32.62
C ALA A 37 -13.43 5.63 34.12
N ASP A 38 -14.56 5.62 34.82
CA ASP A 38 -14.64 5.94 36.26
C ASP A 38 -14.45 4.71 37.15
N ALA A 39 -14.34 3.51 36.56
CA ALA A 39 -14.19 2.26 37.28
C ALA A 39 -12.74 2.04 37.74
N ASP A 40 -12.53 2.07 39.05
CA ASP A 40 -11.25 1.91 39.75
C ASP A 40 -10.78 0.45 39.92
N THR A 41 -11.61 -0.53 39.56
CA THR A 41 -11.33 -1.96 39.75
C THR A 41 -11.77 -2.78 38.55
N ASN A 42 -11.09 -3.90 38.31
CA ASN A 42 -11.45 -4.84 37.22
C ASN A 42 -12.88 -5.38 37.35
N ALA A 43 -13.36 -5.59 38.59
CA ALA A 43 -14.73 -6.02 38.84
C ALA A 43 -15.75 -4.98 38.33
N LYS A 44 -15.59 -3.70 38.70
CA LYS A 44 -16.48 -2.62 38.23
C LYS A 44 -16.41 -2.44 36.71
N LYS A 45 -15.22 -2.56 36.12
CA LYS A 45 -15.04 -2.52 34.66
C LYS A 45 -15.80 -3.66 33.96
N CYS A 46 -15.74 -4.87 34.51
CA CYS A 46 -16.51 -6.02 34.01
C CYS A 46 -18.02 -5.78 34.11
N ASP A 47 -18.50 -5.17 35.19
CA ASP A 47 -19.91 -4.85 35.36
C ASP A 47 -20.38 -3.83 34.32
N CYS A 48 -19.59 -2.78 34.03
CA CYS A 48 -19.89 -1.82 32.97
C CYS A 48 -20.03 -2.50 31.60
N VAL A 49 -19.12 -3.42 31.27
CA VAL A 49 -19.19 -4.22 30.02
C VAL A 49 -20.44 -5.10 30.01
N HIS A 50 -20.75 -5.77 31.12
CA HIS A 50 -21.93 -6.64 31.24
C HIS A 50 -23.23 -5.85 31.01
N GLN A 51 -23.37 -4.67 31.60
CA GLN A 51 -24.54 -3.80 31.40
C GLN A 51 -24.68 -3.33 29.95
N LEU A 52 -23.57 -3.00 29.29
CA LEU A 52 -23.58 -2.67 27.86
C LEU A 52 -24.05 -3.86 27.02
N VAL A 53 -23.54 -5.06 27.27
CA VAL A 53 -23.97 -6.26 26.55
C VAL A 53 -25.46 -6.53 26.74
N LEU A 54 -25.99 -6.44 27.97
CA LEU A 54 -27.43 -6.61 28.22
C LEU A 54 -28.26 -5.61 27.41
N LYS A 55 -27.83 -4.35 27.37
CA LYS A 55 -28.48 -3.30 26.57
C LYS A 55 -28.43 -3.60 25.07
N LEU A 56 -27.30 -4.11 24.58
CA LEU A 56 -27.13 -4.50 23.18
C LEU A 56 -28.03 -5.68 22.81
N LEU A 57 -28.07 -6.72 23.66
CA LEU A 57 -28.94 -7.88 23.46
C LEU A 57 -30.42 -7.48 23.40
N ASP A 58 -30.88 -6.62 24.31
CA ASP A 58 -32.24 -6.09 24.27
C ASP A 58 -32.49 -5.23 23.02
N THR A 59 -31.55 -4.36 22.64
CA THR A 59 -31.67 -3.50 21.46
C THR A 59 -31.75 -4.31 20.18
N MET A 60 -30.92 -5.35 20.06
CA MET A 60 -30.88 -6.25 18.91
C MET A 60 -31.97 -7.33 18.94
N LYS A 61 -32.74 -7.43 20.05
CA LYS A 61 -33.75 -8.47 20.29
C LYS A 61 -33.15 -9.88 20.14
N VAL A 62 -31.94 -10.05 20.65
CA VAL A 62 -31.20 -11.32 20.67
C VAL A 62 -31.21 -11.88 22.08
N GLU A 63 -31.63 -13.13 22.23
CA GLU A 63 -31.58 -13.85 23.51
C GLU A 63 -30.46 -14.88 23.51
N ILE A 64 -29.56 -14.80 24.49
CA ILE A 64 -28.48 -15.76 24.70
C ILE A 64 -28.69 -16.38 26.08
N ALA A 65 -29.57 -17.39 26.16
CA ALA A 65 -29.94 -18.02 27.44
C ALA A 65 -28.74 -18.46 28.31
N PRO A 66 -27.65 -19.05 27.75
CA PRO A 66 -26.46 -19.38 28.54
C PRO A 66 -25.77 -18.15 29.14
N TYR A 67 -25.82 -16.99 28.47
CA TYR A 67 -25.23 -15.75 28.98
C TYR A 67 -26.07 -15.16 30.11
N LEU A 68 -27.40 -15.21 29.99
CA LEU A 68 -28.33 -14.72 31.01
C LEU A 68 -28.31 -15.58 32.27
N ALA A 69 -28.04 -16.88 32.13
CA ALA A 69 -27.90 -17.81 33.25
C ALA A 69 -26.51 -17.77 33.93
N ALA A 70 -25.50 -17.19 33.28
CA ALA A 70 -24.12 -17.19 33.76
C ALA A 70 -23.90 -16.24 34.96
N THR A 71 -23.29 -16.77 36.01
CA THR A 71 -23.08 -16.05 37.27
C THR A 71 -21.67 -15.46 37.40
N THR A 72 -20.73 -15.98 36.60
CA THR A 72 -19.33 -15.53 36.59
C THR A 72 -18.94 -14.90 35.24
N THR A 73 -17.93 -14.04 35.26
CA THR A 73 -17.40 -13.38 34.06
C THR A 73 -16.86 -14.38 33.02
N PRO A 74 -16.13 -15.45 33.38
CA PRO A 74 -15.70 -16.46 32.42
C PRO A 74 -16.85 -17.24 31.77
N GLU A 75 -17.89 -17.61 32.54
CA GLU A 75 -19.09 -18.28 31.99
C GLU A 75 -19.81 -17.39 30.99
N ARG A 76 -19.96 -16.10 31.31
CA ARG A 76 -20.53 -15.08 30.42
C ARG A 76 -19.72 -14.95 29.13
N ALA A 77 -18.40 -14.92 29.22
CA ALA A 77 -17.51 -14.86 28.05
C ALA A 77 -17.67 -16.10 27.17
N ALA A 78 -17.68 -17.30 27.76
CA ALA A 78 -17.84 -18.56 27.03
C ALA A 78 -19.20 -18.66 26.32
N ALA A 79 -20.29 -18.27 27.00
CA ALA A 79 -21.64 -18.28 26.43
C ALA A 79 -21.76 -17.38 25.20
N LEU A 80 -21.20 -16.18 25.28
CA LEU A 80 -21.18 -15.23 24.19
C LEU A 80 -20.26 -15.65 23.04
N LEU A 81 -19.06 -16.18 23.33
CA LEU A 81 -18.17 -16.74 22.31
C LEU A 81 -18.83 -17.90 21.57
N GLY A 82 -19.48 -18.81 22.30
CA GLY A 82 -20.26 -19.90 21.71
C GLY A 82 -21.40 -19.39 20.83
N TRP A 83 -22.09 -18.33 21.24
CA TRP A 83 -23.11 -17.69 20.40
C TRP A 83 -22.50 -17.04 19.14
N LEU A 84 -21.38 -16.32 19.29
CA LEU A 84 -20.69 -15.60 18.22
C LEU A 84 -20.15 -16.53 17.13
N VAL A 85 -19.66 -17.71 17.50
CA VAL A 85 -19.21 -18.75 16.55
C VAL A 85 -20.32 -19.18 15.58
N ASN A 86 -21.58 -19.04 16.00
CA ASN A 86 -22.75 -19.37 15.19
C ASN A 86 -23.32 -18.14 14.43
N GLN A 87 -22.70 -16.97 14.54
CA GLN A 87 -23.11 -15.77 13.80
C GLN A 87 -22.23 -15.57 12.57
N GLU A 88 -22.83 -15.05 11.50
CA GLU A 88 -22.05 -14.56 10.35
C GLU A 88 -21.33 -13.26 10.74
N GLY A 89 -20.01 -13.35 10.92
CA GLY A 89 -19.15 -12.21 11.18
C GLY A 89 -18.42 -11.74 9.93
N TYR A 90 -18.24 -10.43 9.79
CA TYR A 90 -17.38 -9.84 8.77
C TYR A 90 -16.07 -9.38 9.39
N LEU A 91 -14.97 -9.66 8.70
CA LEU A 91 -13.64 -9.17 9.04
C LEU A 91 -13.15 -8.24 7.94
N LEU A 92 -12.38 -7.22 8.33
CA LEU A 92 -11.62 -6.45 7.35
C LEU A 92 -10.57 -7.35 6.71
N LYS A 93 -10.51 -7.36 5.38
CA LYS A 93 -9.59 -8.23 4.64
C LYS A 93 -8.12 -7.86 4.95
N PRO A 94 -7.27 -8.82 5.37
CA PRO A 94 -5.83 -8.58 5.54
C PRO A 94 -5.02 -8.78 4.26
N MET A 95 -5.66 -9.25 3.19
CA MET A 95 -5.10 -9.55 1.87
C MET A 95 -6.23 -9.65 0.83
N ASN A 96 -5.90 -9.42 -0.45
CA ASN A 96 -6.89 -9.46 -1.53
C ASN A 96 -7.11 -10.88 -2.10
N CYS A 97 -6.12 -11.78 -1.98
CA CYS A 97 -6.12 -13.11 -2.62
C CYS A 97 -7.45 -13.88 -2.52
N PRO A 98 -8.07 -14.03 -1.33
CA PRO A 98 -9.34 -14.75 -1.20
C PRO A 98 -10.47 -14.18 -2.06
N HIS A 99 -10.51 -12.87 -2.30
CA HIS A 99 -11.53 -12.22 -3.13
C HIS A 99 -11.26 -12.47 -4.61
N HIS A 100 -10.00 -12.38 -5.05
CA HIS A 100 -9.62 -12.69 -6.43
C HIS A 100 -9.84 -14.17 -6.77
N ILE A 101 -9.66 -15.06 -5.79
CA ILE A 101 -10.02 -16.48 -5.90
C ILE A 101 -11.52 -16.64 -6.14
N GLN A 102 -12.39 -15.92 -5.43
CA GLN A 102 -13.84 -15.97 -5.67
C GLN A 102 -14.20 -15.45 -7.07
N ILE A 103 -13.54 -14.39 -7.54
CA ILE A 103 -13.73 -13.87 -8.91
C ILE A 103 -13.31 -14.92 -9.95
N TYR A 104 -12.16 -15.57 -9.76
CA TYR A 104 -11.71 -16.64 -10.65
C TYR A 104 -12.74 -17.79 -10.68
N LYS A 105 -13.22 -18.21 -9.51
CA LYS A 105 -14.16 -19.34 -9.33
C LYS A 105 -15.58 -19.05 -9.81
N ALA A 106 -15.94 -17.79 -10.00
CA ALA A 106 -17.29 -17.40 -10.43
C ALA A 106 -17.66 -17.92 -11.84
N GLU A 107 -16.68 -18.27 -12.66
CA GLU A 107 -16.89 -18.79 -14.01
C GLU A 107 -16.00 -20.03 -14.25
N PRO A 108 -16.51 -21.08 -14.93
CA PRO A 108 -15.67 -22.18 -15.39
C PRO A 108 -14.55 -21.68 -16.31
N ARG A 109 -13.37 -22.30 -16.22
CA ARG A 109 -12.19 -21.93 -17.01
C ARG A 109 -11.69 -23.10 -17.85
N SER A 110 -11.29 -22.85 -19.08
CA SER A 110 -10.49 -23.74 -19.92
C SER A 110 -9.01 -23.37 -19.82
N TYR A 111 -8.10 -24.30 -20.09
CA TYR A 111 -6.66 -24.02 -20.23
C TYR A 111 -6.37 -22.89 -21.23
N ARG A 112 -7.26 -22.68 -22.21
CA ARG A 112 -7.17 -21.59 -23.21
C ARG A 112 -7.48 -20.21 -22.64
N ASP A 113 -8.17 -20.15 -21.51
CA ASP A 113 -8.48 -18.89 -20.82
C ASP A 113 -7.32 -18.45 -19.91
N LEU A 114 -6.37 -19.36 -19.63
CA LEU A 114 -5.19 -19.08 -18.82
C LEU A 114 -4.05 -18.57 -19.72
N PRO A 115 -3.27 -17.57 -19.26
CA PRO A 115 -3.25 -17.04 -17.90
C PRO A 115 -4.34 -15.99 -17.62
N VAL A 116 -5.06 -16.14 -16.50
CA VAL A 116 -5.98 -15.12 -15.97
C VAL A 116 -5.20 -14.20 -15.04
N ARG A 117 -5.28 -12.89 -15.24
CA ARG A 117 -4.56 -11.89 -14.42
C ARG A 117 -5.54 -10.91 -13.80
N LEU A 118 -5.79 -11.05 -12.49
CA LEU A 118 -6.65 -10.13 -11.73
C LEU A 118 -5.76 -9.13 -11.00
N ALA A 119 -6.02 -7.83 -11.18
CA ALA A 119 -5.26 -6.76 -10.55
C ALA A 119 -6.20 -5.77 -9.86
N GLU A 120 -5.82 -5.31 -8.67
CA GLU A 120 -6.61 -4.39 -7.85
C GLU A 120 -5.66 -3.50 -7.04
N PHE A 121 -5.90 -2.19 -7.05
CA PHE A 121 -5.40 -1.33 -5.97
C PHE A 121 -6.25 -1.56 -4.71
N GLY A 122 -5.99 -2.70 -4.05
CA GLY A 122 -6.84 -3.24 -3.00
C GLY A 122 -6.43 -2.73 -1.62
N THR A 123 -7.35 -2.04 -0.93
CA THR A 123 -7.15 -1.61 0.45
C THR A 123 -7.36 -2.79 1.41
N VAL A 124 -6.37 -3.03 2.26
CA VAL A 124 -6.34 -4.12 3.24
C VAL A 124 -5.97 -3.59 4.62
N TYR A 125 -6.25 -4.39 5.65
CA TYR A 125 -6.03 -4.00 7.04
C TYR A 125 -5.27 -5.07 7.82
N ARG A 126 -4.21 -4.67 8.51
CA ARG A 126 -3.45 -5.53 9.43
C ARG A 126 -3.40 -4.88 10.80
N TYR A 127 -3.69 -5.68 11.82
CA TYR A 127 -3.69 -5.20 13.21
C TYR A 127 -2.26 -5.21 13.78
N GLU A 128 -1.42 -4.34 13.22
CA GLU A 128 -0.03 -4.13 13.65
C GLU A 128 0.03 -3.59 15.08
N GLN A 129 1.06 -3.99 15.84
CA GLN A 129 1.26 -3.53 17.21
C GLN A 129 1.43 -2.01 17.25
N THR A 130 0.80 -1.35 18.23
CA THR A 130 0.80 0.13 18.31
C THR A 130 2.22 0.72 18.35
N GLY A 131 3.16 0.04 19.01
CA GLY A 131 4.57 0.45 19.10
C GLY A 131 5.38 0.28 17.80
N GLU A 132 4.87 -0.45 16.82
CA GLU A 132 5.54 -0.67 15.53
C GLU A 132 5.05 0.29 14.44
N LEU A 133 3.98 1.06 14.68
CA LEU A 133 3.45 2.01 13.71
C LEU A 133 4.44 3.16 13.48
N SER A 134 4.68 3.49 12.21
CA SER A 134 5.64 4.53 11.84
C SER A 134 5.23 5.22 10.54
N GLY A 135 4.90 6.51 10.64
CA GLY A 135 4.60 7.39 9.51
C GLY A 135 3.79 6.72 8.41
N LEU A 136 4.36 6.68 7.20
CA LEU A 136 3.80 5.97 6.04
C LEU A 136 4.42 4.58 5.82
N THR A 137 5.51 4.24 6.51
CA THR A 137 6.28 3.01 6.25
C THR A 137 5.68 1.78 6.92
N ARG A 138 4.94 1.97 8.03
CA ARG A 138 4.22 0.91 8.74
C ARG A 138 2.90 1.42 9.31
N VAL A 139 1.80 1.00 8.66
CA VAL A 139 0.43 1.46 8.92
C VAL A 139 -0.54 0.28 9.06
N ARG A 140 -1.71 0.50 9.69
CA ARG A 140 -2.74 -0.55 9.85
C ARG A 140 -3.66 -0.72 8.65
N GLY A 141 -3.91 0.36 7.91
CA GLY A 141 -4.69 0.34 6.68
C GLY A 141 -3.81 0.83 5.55
N PHE A 142 -3.73 0.05 4.48
CA PHE A 142 -2.88 0.37 3.33
C PHE A 142 -3.46 -0.20 2.05
N THR A 143 -3.11 0.43 0.93
CA THR A 143 -3.53 -0.01 -0.41
C THR A 143 -2.35 -0.60 -1.14
N GLN A 144 -2.52 -1.82 -1.67
CA GLN A 144 -1.48 -2.47 -2.46
C GLN A 144 -1.86 -2.50 -3.93
N ASP A 145 -0.88 -2.40 -4.82
CA ASP A 145 -1.01 -2.64 -6.26
C ASP A 145 -1.04 -4.14 -6.58
N ASP A 146 -1.91 -4.84 -5.87
CA ASP A 146 -1.92 -6.29 -5.75
C ASP A 146 -2.50 -6.96 -6.99
N ALA A 147 -1.92 -8.08 -7.39
CA ALA A 147 -2.44 -8.88 -8.47
C ALA A 147 -2.21 -10.37 -8.25
N HIS A 148 -3.20 -11.15 -8.68
CA HIS A 148 -3.23 -12.61 -8.60
C HIS A 148 -3.39 -13.18 -10.00
N LEU A 149 -2.39 -13.92 -10.44
CA LEU A 149 -2.38 -14.59 -11.72
C LEU A 149 -2.67 -16.07 -11.51
N PHE A 150 -3.53 -16.64 -12.35
CA PHE A 150 -3.87 -18.06 -12.35
C PHE A 150 -3.35 -18.66 -13.64
N VAL A 151 -2.38 -19.56 -13.52
CA VAL A 151 -1.55 -20.03 -14.62
C VAL A 151 -1.51 -21.55 -14.65
N THR A 152 -1.25 -22.13 -15.82
CA THR A 152 -0.93 -23.55 -15.95
C THR A 152 0.52 -23.82 -15.50
N ALA A 153 0.88 -25.09 -15.27
CA ALA A 153 2.24 -25.46 -14.82
C ALA A 153 3.34 -25.04 -15.81
N ASP A 154 3.07 -25.14 -17.12
CA ASP A 154 3.98 -24.74 -18.18
C ASP A 154 4.11 -23.21 -18.34
N GLN A 155 3.13 -22.44 -17.88
CA GLN A 155 3.13 -20.96 -17.94
C GLN A 155 3.89 -20.30 -16.77
N VAL A 156 4.21 -21.03 -15.69
CA VAL A 156 4.80 -20.45 -14.47
C VAL A 156 6.08 -19.67 -14.75
N GLU A 157 7.00 -20.24 -15.53
CA GLU A 157 8.30 -19.59 -15.78
C GLU A 157 8.15 -18.27 -16.54
N GLU A 158 7.35 -18.26 -17.60
CA GLU A 158 7.10 -17.07 -18.43
C GLU A 158 6.42 -15.97 -17.60
N GLU A 159 5.38 -16.30 -16.85
CA GLU A 159 4.65 -15.32 -16.04
C GLU A 159 5.50 -14.78 -14.88
N MET A 160 6.29 -15.62 -14.21
CA MET A 160 7.21 -15.17 -13.17
C MET A 160 8.26 -14.21 -13.74
N ARG A 161 8.82 -14.51 -14.92
CA ARG A 161 9.77 -13.64 -15.62
C ARG A 161 9.15 -12.29 -15.94
N ALA A 162 7.96 -12.27 -16.55
CA ALA A 162 7.25 -11.03 -16.89
C ALA A 162 6.96 -10.17 -15.65
N ASN A 163 6.61 -10.79 -14.52
CA ASN A 163 6.39 -10.06 -13.27
C ASN A 163 7.68 -9.47 -12.71
N ILE A 164 8.80 -10.19 -12.75
CA ILE A 164 10.12 -9.67 -12.34
C ILE A 164 10.53 -8.49 -13.23
N GLU A 165 10.38 -8.61 -14.54
CA GLU A 165 10.69 -7.54 -15.50
C GLU A 165 9.87 -6.28 -15.23
N LEU A 166 8.59 -6.43 -14.85
CA LEU A 166 7.77 -5.29 -14.45
C LEU A 166 8.31 -4.60 -13.18
N VAL A 167 8.71 -5.35 -12.16
CA VAL A 167 9.30 -4.74 -10.95
C VAL A 167 10.58 -3.99 -11.31
N LEU A 168 11.43 -4.57 -12.16
CA LEU A 168 12.66 -3.93 -12.62
C LEU A 168 12.40 -2.67 -13.43
N PHE A 169 11.40 -2.69 -14.29
CA PHE A 169 10.95 -1.52 -15.04
C PHE A 169 10.53 -0.38 -14.09
N VAL A 170 9.73 -0.70 -13.07
CA VAL A 170 9.30 0.26 -12.04
C VAL A 170 10.50 0.85 -11.30
N LEU A 171 11.40 0.01 -10.79
CA LEU A 171 12.58 0.47 -10.05
C LEU A 171 13.47 1.38 -10.90
N LYS A 172 13.69 1.02 -12.17
CA LYS A 172 14.48 1.79 -13.13
C LYS A 172 13.87 3.18 -13.39
N ASP A 173 12.58 3.24 -13.67
CA ASP A 173 11.88 4.50 -13.97
C ASP A 173 11.89 5.47 -12.77
N LEU A 174 12.02 4.95 -11.55
CA LEU A 174 12.10 5.73 -10.32
C LEU A 174 13.52 6.08 -9.91
N GLY A 175 14.55 5.56 -10.58
CA GLY A 175 15.95 5.76 -10.21
C GLY A 175 16.41 4.92 -9.02
N LEU A 176 15.65 3.90 -8.63
CA LEU A 176 15.98 2.97 -7.55
C LEU A 176 16.93 1.89 -8.07
N THR A 177 18.19 2.25 -8.31
CA THR A 177 19.20 1.34 -8.86
C THR A 177 19.96 0.53 -7.80
N ASP A 178 19.94 0.96 -6.53
CA ASP A 178 20.57 0.24 -5.41
C ASP A 178 19.54 -0.68 -4.74
N PHE A 179 19.44 -1.91 -5.27
CA PHE A 179 18.59 -2.96 -4.72
C PHE A 179 19.27 -4.32 -4.79
N ARG A 180 18.88 -5.21 -3.88
CA ARG A 180 19.25 -6.63 -3.91
C ARG A 180 18.01 -7.49 -4.04
N ILE A 181 18.18 -8.65 -4.66
CA ILE A 181 17.13 -9.66 -4.73
C ILE A 181 17.32 -10.65 -3.60
N ARG A 182 16.23 -10.94 -2.90
CA ARG A 182 16.18 -11.94 -1.86
C ARG A 182 15.15 -12.99 -2.22
N ILE A 183 15.54 -14.25 -2.19
CA ILE A 183 14.65 -15.40 -2.29
C ILE A 183 14.34 -15.87 -0.87
N GLY A 184 13.09 -15.67 -0.44
CA GLY A 184 12.60 -16.17 0.84
C GLY A 184 12.23 -17.64 0.73
N LEU A 185 12.93 -18.49 1.50
CA LEU A 185 12.71 -19.93 1.61
C LEU A 185 12.01 -20.27 2.93
N ARG A 186 11.35 -21.43 2.99
CA ARG A 186 10.74 -21.88 4.25
C ARG A 186 11.82 -22.28 5.25
N ASP A 187 11.62 -21.93 6.52
CA ASP A 187 12.30 -22.61 7.61
C ASP A 187 11.65 -23.98 7.85
N PRO A 188 12.35 -25.11 7.63
CA PRO A 188 11.80 -26.45 7.82
C PRO A 188 11.37 -26.75 9.26
N LYS A 189 11.83 -25.95 10.24
CA LYS A 189 11.53 -26.15 11.67
C LYS A 189 10.33 -25.36 12.14
N SER A 190 9.75 -24.49 11.31
CA SER A 190 8.61 -23.65 11.67
C SER A 190 7.28 -24.31 11.30
N ASP A 191 6.29 -24.18 12.19
CA ASP A 191 4.90 -24.58 12.01
C ASP A 191 4.04 -23.53 11.26
N LYS A 192 4.64 -22.39 10.88
CA LYS A 192 3.97 -21.30 10.17
C LYS A 192 3.56 -21.68 8.74
N TYR A 193 4.27 -22.60 8.09
CA TYR A 193 4.10 -22.91 6.68
C TYR A 193 3.02 -23.95 6.44
N VAL A 194 2.18 -23.72 5.43
CA VAL A 194 1.09 -24.61 5.04
C VAL A 194 1.36 -25.23 3.66
N GLY A 195 0.80 -26.41 3.41
CA GLY A 195 0.98 -27.14 2.15
C GLY A 195 1.86 -28.38 2.29
N ALA A 196 1.95 -29.19 1.22
CA ALA A 196 2.77 -30.40 1.22
C ALA A 196 4.24 -30.07 0.95
N ASP A 197 5.16 -30.92 1.45
CA ASP A 197 6.60 -30.76 1.21
C ASP A 197 6.97 -30.76 -0.27
N GLU A 198 6.29 -31.57 -1.08
CA GLU A 198 6.49 -31.65 -2.52
C GLU A 198 6.17 -30.31 -3.21
N ASP A 199 5.03 -29.69 -2.86
CA ASP A 199 4.62 -28.39 -3.39
C ASP A 199 5.66 -27.31 -3.08
N TRP A 200 6.19 -27.31 -1.84
CA TRP A 200 7.24 -26.40 -1.42
C TRP A 200 8.56 -26.64 -2.16
N ASN A 201 8.98 -27.89 -2.31
CA ASN A 201 10.21 -28.23 -3.01
C ASN A 201 10.13 -27.80 -4.49
N ASN A 202 8.99 -28.03 -5.14
CA ASN A 202 8.73 -27.60 -6.51
C ASN A 202 8.75 -26.07 -6.64
N ALA A 203 8.04 -25.36 -5.76
CA ALA A 203 7.98 -23.91 -5.78
C ALA A 203 9.35 -23.25 -5.56
N GLN A 204 10.13 -23.76 -4.60
CA GLN A 204 11.46 -23.23 -4.30
C GLN A 204 12.44 -23.49 -5.45
N ALA A 205 12.41 -24.69 -6.02
CA ALA A 205 13.23 -25.03 -7.19
C ALA A 205 12.88 -24.14 -8.41
N ALA A 206 11.59 -23.94 -8.67
CA ALA A 206 11.11 -23.09 -9.75
C ALA A 206 11.63 -21.64 -9.61
N ILE A 207 11.41 -21.03 -8.43
CA ILE A 207 11.87 -19.65 -8.17
C ILE A 207 13.38 -19.52 -8.33
N ILE A 208 14.17 -20.45 -7.78
CA ILE A 208 15.64 -20.41 -7.89
C ILE A 208 16.08 -20.52 -9.36
N ASN A 209 15.47 -21.42 -10.14
CA ASN A 209 15.81 -21.58 -11.55
C ASN A 209 15.48 -20.33 -12.37
N ILE A 210 14.32 -19.72 -12.12
CA ILE A 210 13.91 -18.46 -12.77
C ILE A 210 14.93 -17.37 -12.48
N VAL A 211 15.27 -17.12 -11.22
CA VAL A 211 16.22 -16.06 -10.85
C VAL A 211 17.63 -16.32 -11.42
N LYS A 212 18.09 -17.59 -11.43
CA LYS A 212 19.34 -17.97 -12.09
C LYS A 212 19.32 -17.69 -13.59
N SER A 213 18.21 -17.99 -14.28
CA SER A 213 18.07 -17.76 -15.72
C SER A 213 18.13 -16.27 -16.11
N LEU A 214 17.78 -15.39 -15.16
CA LEU A 214 17.82 -13.94 -15.32
C LEU A 214 19.22 -13.35 -15.07
N ASN A 215 20.21 -14.17 -14.68
CA ASN A 215 21.56 -13.75 -14.33
C ASN A 215 21.61 -12.63 -13.27
N MET A 216 20.65 -12.63 -12.34
CA MET A 216 20.56 -11.63 -11.29
C MET A 216 21.25 -12.13 -10.02
N PRO A 217 22.11 -11.32 -9.37
CA PRO A 217 22.61 -11.64 -8.04
C PRO A 217 21.47 -11.73 -7.03
N PHE A 218 21.43 -12.81 -6.24
CA PHE A 218 20.41 -12.99 -5.20
C PHE A 218 20.98 -13.60 -3.92
N SER A 219 20.35 -13.32 -2.78
CA SER A 219 20.52 -14.07 -1.53
C SER A 219 19.36 -15.04 -1.35
N ALA A 220 19.63 -16.26 -0.88
CA ALA A 220 18.60 -17.19 -0.43
C ALA A 220 18.55 -17.15 1.10
N GLU A 221 17.39 -16.84 1.68
CA GLU A 221 17.22 -16.61 3.12
C GLU A 221 16.09 -17.49 3.66
N GLU A 222 16.42 -18.40 4.58
CA GLU A 222 15.46 -19.26 5.27
C GLU A 222 14.62 -18.46 6.27
N GLY A 223 13.35 -18.83 6.46
CA GLY A 223 12.42 -18.14 7.36
C GLY A 223 11.67 -16.98 6.72
N GLU A 224 12.19 -16.44 5.62
CA GLU A 224 11.65 -15.24 4.95
C GLU A 224 10.52 -15.55 3.96
N ALA A 225 10.13 -16.81 3.73
CA ALA A 225 9.00 -17.14 2.86
C ALA A 225 7.63 -16.66 3.40
N ALA A 226 6.65 -16.52 2.49
CA ALA A 226 5.25 -16.38 2.88
C ALA A 226 4.74 -17.71 3.47
N PHE A 227 3.61 -17.70 4.18
CA PHE A 227 3.11 -18.93 4.82
C PHE A 227 2.65 -19.99 3.79
N TYR A 228 2.30 -19.57 2.56
CA TYR A 228 1.78 -20.44 1.49
C TYR A 228 2.78 -20.74 0.36
N GLY A 229 3.97 -20.14 0.37
CA GLY A 229 4.94 -20.38 -0.69
C GLY A 229 6.19 -19.49 -0.60
N PRO A 230 7.24 -19.82 -1.38
CA PRO A 230 8.44 -19.01 -1.48
C PRO A 230 8.18 -17.72 -2.27
N LYS A 231 9.04 -16.72 -2.07
CA LYS A 231 8.89 -15.41 -2.71
C LYS A 231 10.23 -14.80 -3.12
N ILE A 232 10.16 -13.96 -4.16
CA ILE A 232 11.22 -13.08 -4.61
C ILE A 232 10.89 -11.68 -4.08
N ASP A 233 11.76 -11.16 -3.23
CA ASP A 233 11.67 -9.82 -2.68
C ASP A 233 12.72 -8.91 -3.31
N PHE A 234 12.31 -7.70 -3.67
CA PHE A 234 13.20 -6.63 -4.11
C PHE A 234 13.44 -5.70 -2.92
N VAL A 235 14.64 -5.79 -2.36
CA VAL A 235 15.05 -5.04 -1.18
C VAL A 235 15.82 -3.80 -1.64
N VAL A 236 15.21 -2.64 -1.45
CA VAL A 236 15.74 -1.33 -1.85
C VAL A 236 16.34 -0.64 -0.64
N LYS A 237 17.46 0.06 -0.84
CA LYS A 237 18.08 0.87 0.21
C LYS A 237 17.60 2.33 0.12
N ASP A 238 17.17 2.91 1.25
CA ASP A 238 16.81 4.33 1.30
C ASP A 238 18.03 5.25 1.45
N CYS A 239 17.80 6.57 1.47
CA CYS A 239 18.84 7.58 1.51
C CYS A 239 19.66 7.62 2.82
N ILE A 240 19.19 6.97 3.90
CA ILE A 240 19.94 6.84 5.16
C ILE A 240 20.41 5.40 5.41
N GLY A 241 20.24 4.52 4.42
CA GLY A 241 20.80 3.19 4.38
C GLY A 241 19.95 2.07 4.98
N ARG A 242 18.67 2.31 5.27
CA ARG A 242 17.75 1.25 5.72
C ARG A 242 17.28 0.44 4.53
N GLU A 243 17.03 -0.85 4.75
CA GLU A 243 16.53 -1.77 3.75
C GLU A 243 15.00 -1.87 3.81
N TRP A 244 14.35 -1.74 2.65
CA TRP A 244 12.91 -1.84 2.49
C TRP A 244 12.56 -2.90 1.45
N GLN A 245 11.71 -3.84 1.83
CA GLN A 245 11.03 -4.69 0.86
C GLN A 245 9.96 -3.86 0.13
N LEU A 246 10.11 -3.72 -1.18
CA LEU A 246 9.24 -2.91 -2.04
C LEU A 246 8.40 -3.81 -2.95
N GLY A 247 9.03 -4.40 -3.97
CA GLY A 247 8.38 -5.36 -4.87
C GLY A 247 8.41 -6.78 -4.31
N THR A 248 7.36 -7.55 -4.56
CA THR A 248 7.35 -9.00 -4.27
C THR A 248 6.65 -9.79 -5.37
N VAL A 249 7.18 -10.97 -5.68
CA VAL A 249 6.54 -11.97 -6.55
C VAL A 249 6.58 -13.31 -5.83
N GLN A 250 5.44 -13.96 -5.65
CA GLN A 250 5.28 -15.14 -4.80
C GLN A 250 4.57 -16.24 -5.58
N LEU A 251 5.01 -17.49 -5.38
CA LEU A 251 4.46 -18.64 -6.08
C LEU A 251 3.67 -19.52 -5.09
N ASP A 252 2.38 -19.73 -5.35
CA ASP A 252 1.44 -20.38 -4.44
C ASP A 252 0.72 -21.57 -5.11
N TYR A 253 1.04 -22.75 -4.60
CA TYR A 253 0.38 -24.02 -4.95
C TYR A 253 -0.73 -24.40 -3.96
N ASN A 254 -0.76 -23.75 -2.80
CA ASN A 254 -1.58 -24.11 -1.66
C ASN A 254 -2.97 -23.47 -1.71
N LEU A 255 -3.11 -22.16 -1.93
CA LEU A 255 -4.44 -21.54 -1.96
C LEU A 255 -5.33 -22.10 -3.08
N PRO A 256 -4.85 -22.38 -4.31
CA PRO A 256 -5.65 -23.06 -5.32
C PRO A 256 -6.20 -24.41 -4.85
N LYS A 257 -5.43 -25.16 -4.04
CA LYS A 257 -5.87 -26.44 -3.45
C LYS A 257 -6.89 -26.24 -2.35
N ARG A 258 -6.66 -25.28 -1.45
CA ARG A 258 -7.57 -25.00 -0.32
C ARG A 258 -8.94 -24.50 -0.76
N PHE A 259 -9.00 -23.76 -1.87
CA PHE A 259 -10.25 -23.21 -2.40
C PHE A 259 -10.87 -24.07 -3.51
N ASP A 260 -10.26 -25.22 -3.81
CA ASP A 260 -10.67 -26.13 -4.86
C ASP A 260 -10.88 -25.41 -6.19
N LEU A 261 -9.82 -24.74 -6.63
CA LEU A 261 -9.76 -24.10 -7.93
C LEU A 261 -9.42 -25.12 -9.00
N GLU A 262 -10.09 -25.01 -10.14
CA GLU A 262 -9.90 -25.92 -11.26
C GLU A 262 -10.07 -25.20 -12.61
N TYR A 263 -9.47 -25.78 -13.65
CA TYR A 263 -9.70 -25.47 -15.05
C TYR A 263 -9.75 -26.77 -15.88
N VAL A 264 -10.40 -26.74 -17.03
CA VAL A 264 -10.45 -27.87 -17.97
C VAL A 264 -9.18 -27.87 -18.82
N GLY A 265 -8.35 -28.90 -18.67
CA GLY A 265 -7.11 -29.10 -19.42
C GLY A 265 -7.32 -29.47 -20.89
N ALA A 266 -6.23 -29.46 -21.66
CA ALA A 266 -6.26 -29.89 -23.07
C ALA A 266 -6.60 -31.38 -23.23
N ASP A 267 -6.40 -32.17 -22.19
CA ASP A 267 -6.80 -33.58 -22.07
C ASP A 267 -8.26 -33.76 -21.63
N ASN A 268 -9.03 -32.67 -21.54
CA ASN A 268 -10.42 -32.64 -21.10
C ASN A 268 -10.64 -33.13 -19.66
N LYS A 269 -9.60 -33.11 -18.82
CA LYS A 269 -9.69 -33.39 -17.39
C LYS A 269 -9.67 -32.10 -16.58
N MET A 270 -10.09 -32.16 -15.31
CA MET A 270 -9.94 -31.06 -14.37
C MET A 270 -8.49 -31.01 -13.87
N HIS A 271 -7.88 -29.84 -13.98
CA HIS A 271 -6.55 -29.53 -13.48
C HIS A 271 -6.63 -28.34 -12.55
N ARG A 272 -5.65 -28.23 -11.65
CA ARG A 272 -5.59 -27.12 -10.68
C ARG A 272 -4.65 -26.03 -11.20
N PRO A 273 -5.07 -24.74 -11.21
CA PRO A 273 -4.17 -23.66 -11.58
C PRO A 273 -3.13 -23.43 -10.47
N ILE A 274 -2.02 -22.84 -10.84
CA ILE A 274 -1.01 -22.30 -9.90
C ILE A 274 -1.26 -20.81 -9.78
N MET A 275 -1.14 -20.26 -8.57
CA MET A 275 -1.35 -18.84 -8.35
C MET A 275 0.00 -18.11 -8.18
N ILE A 276 0.15 -16.98 -8.86
CA ILE A 276 1.26 -16.05 -8.66
C ILE A 276 0.71 -14.79 -8.02
N HIS A 277 1.27 -14.39 -6.89
CA HIS A 277 0.97 -13.13 -6.22
C HIS A 277 2.03 -12.10 -6.61
N ARG A 278 1.63 -10.89 -6.94
CA ARG A 278 2.59 -9.81 -7.21
C ARG A 278 2.09 -8.44 -6.78
N ALA A 279 3.01 -7.66 -6.21
CA ALA A 279 2.82 -6.27 -5.88
C ALA A 279 4.13 -5.52 -6.21
N PRO A 280 4.26 -4.88 -7.39
CA PRO A 280 5.49 -4.21 -7.79
C PRO A 280 5.86 -2.99 -6.94
N PHE A 281 4.90 -2.17 -6.54
CA PHE A 281 5.10 -1.05 -5.62
C PHE A 281 5.03 -1.51 -4.15
N GLY A 282 4.22 -2.54 -3.86
CA GLY A 282 3.93 -2.97 -2.50
C GLY A 282 2.76 -2.17 -1.93
N SER A 283 2.87 -1.67 -0.70
CA SER A 283 1.90 -0.69 -0.17
C SER A 283 2.21 0.69 -0.76
N MET A 284 1.19 1.38 -1.26
CA MET A 284 1.29 2.74 -1.78
C MET A 284 1.78 3.73 -0.72
N GLU A 285 1.38 3.53 0.53
CA GLU A 285 1.81 4.34 1.68
C GLU A 285 3.31 4.15 1.91
N ARG A 286 3.77 2.90 2.06
CA ARG A 286 5.20 2.61 2.24
C ARG A 286 6.01 3.12 1.07
N PHE A 287 5.54 2.84 -0.15
CA PHE A 287 6.17 3.27 -1.38
C PHE A 287 6.31 4.79 -1.43
N MET A 288 5.26 5.54 -1.10
CA MET A 288 5.31 7.00 -1.01
C MET A 288 6.31 7.48 0.05
N GLY A 289 6.33 6.85 1.23
CA GLY A 289 7.32 7.16 2.27
C GLY A 289 8.76 7.02 1.79
N ILE A 290 9.05 5.92 1.09
CA ILE A 290 10.37 5.65 0.49
C ILE A 290 10.69 6.66 -0.62
N LEU A 291 9.73 7.01 -1.49
CA LEU A 291 9.97 7.99 -2.54
C LEU A 291 10.23 9.40 -1.99
N ILE A 292 9.52 9.82 -0.94
CA ILE A 292 9.77 11.11 -0.28
C ILE A 292 11.21 11.17 0.22
N GLU A 293 11.69 10.10 0.85
CA GLU A 293 13.07 10.02 1.35
C GLU A 293 14.08 9.93 0.21
N HIS A 294 13.82 9.09 -0.80
CA HIS A 294 14.69 8.89 -1.96
C HIS A 294 14.95 10.20 -2.73
N PHE A 295 13.90 11.00 -2.96
CA PHE A 295 14.03 12.29 -3.63
C PHE A 295 14.36 13.44 -2.66
N CYS A 296 14.49 13.16 -1.36
CA CYS A 296 14.55 14.19 -0.32
C CYS A 296 13.42 15.23 -0.48
N GLY A 297 12.22 14.80 -0.88
CA GLY A 297 11.06 15.66 -1.20
C GLY A 297 11.16 16.47 -2.51
N ALA A 298 12.29 16.43 -3.23
CA ALA A 298 12.47 17.08 -4.52
C ALA A 298 12.06 16.16 -5.68
N PHE A 299 10.77 15.82 -5.76
CA PHE A 299 10.25 14.90 -6.79
C PHE A 299 10.56 15.36 -8.22
N PRO A 300 10.82 14.45 -9.17
CA PRO A 300 10.95 14.81 -10.58
C PRO A 300 9.65 15.43 -11.11
N LEU A 301 9.73 16.20 -12.20
CA LEU A 301 8.60 16.95 -12.75
C LEU A 301 7.33 16.11 -12.88
N TRP A 302 7.44 14.89 -13.41
CA TRP A 302 6.29 14.01 -13.64
C TRP A 302 5.61 13.52 -12.34
N LEU A 303 6.34 13.44 -11.22
CA LEU A 303 5.82 13.04 -9.90
C LEU A 303 5.46 14.22 -9.00
N SER A 304 5.95 15.43 -9.27
CA SER A 304 5.79 16.57 -8.35
C SER A 304 4.30 16.91 -8.13
N PRO A 305 3.84 17.08 -6.88
CA PRO A 305 2.43 17.43 -6.60
C PRO A 305 2.07 18.79 -7.21
N GLU A 306 3.00 19.73 -7.20
CA GLU A 306 2.96 20.97 -7.97
C GLU A 306 4.14 21.02 -8.93
N GLN A 307 3.86 21.09 -10.22
CA GLN A 307 4.88 21.04 -11.28
C GLN A 307 5.43 22.43 -11.61
N VAL A 308 4.55 23.43 -11.63
CA VAL A 308 4.86 24.79 -12.06
C VAL A 308 4.14 25.80 -11.18
N ARG A 309 4.85 26.82 -10.68
CA ARG A 309 4.23 27.96 -9.99
C ARG A 309 4.42 29.25 -10.76
N VAL A 310 3.33 29.95 -11.06
CA VAL A 310 3.34 31.26 -11.73
C VAL A 310 3.45 32.38 -10.69
N LEU A 311 4.42 33.27 -10.87
CA LEU A 311 4.81 34.30 -9.91
C LEU A 311 4.77 35.70 -10.55
N PRO A 312 3.61 36.39 -10.51
CA PRO A 312 3.54 37.79 -10.93
C PRO A 312 4.39 38.72 -10.07
N VAL A 313 5.12 39.62 -10.71
CA VAL A 313 6.01 40.60 -10.05
C VAL A 313 5.23 41.66 -9.25
N SER A 314 4.00 41.95 -9.68
CA SER A 314 3.06 42.85 -9.00
C SER A 314 1.62 42.57 -9.43
N ASP A 315 0.65 43.18 -8.75
CA ASP A 315 -0.77 42.97 -9.02
C ASP A 315 -1.20 43.37 -10.44
N LYS A 316 -0.45 44.29 -11.07
CA LYS A 316 -0.63 44.68 -12.48
C LYS A 316 -0.54 43.48 -13.44
N PHE A 317 0.24 42.45 -13.09
CA PHE A 317 0.51 41.31 -13.97
C PHE A 317 -0.31 40.07 -13.61
N ASN A 318 -1.23 40.15 -12.63
CA ASN A 318 -2.02 39.02 -12.18
C ASN A 318 -2.92 38.45 -13.29
N GLU A 319 -3.47 39.29 -14.16
CA GLU A 319 -4.33 38.83 -15.26
C GLU A 319 -3.54 37.95 -16.24
N TYR A 320 -2.37 38.41 -16.70
CA TYR A 320 -1.48 37.63 -17.55
C TYR A 320 -1.00 36.35 -16.84
N GLY A 321 -0.65 36.45 -15.55
CA GLY A 321 -0.29 35.27 -14.76
C GLY A 321 -1.39 34.21 -14.70
N LYS A 322 -2.67 34.61 -14.60
CA LYS A 322 -3.81 33.68 -14.65
C LYS A 322 -4.01 33.07 -16.03
N GLN A 323 -3.75 33.83 -17.10
CA GLN A 323 -3.78 33.29 -18.47
C GLN A 323 -2.68 32.23 -18.67
N VAL A 324 -1.47 32.48 -18.17
CA VAL A 324 -0.36 31.51 -18.20
C VAL A 324 -0.71 30.25 -17.39
N GLU A 325 -1.23 30.41 -16.17
CA GLU A 325 -1.67 29.28 -15.34
C GLU A 325 -2.73 28.43 -16.05
N ALA A 326 -3.75 29.07 -16.64
CA ALA A 326 -4.81 28.38 -17.36
C ALA A 326 -4.28 27.60 -18.58
N GLN A 327 -3.32 28.14 -19.31
CA GLN A 327 -2.67 27.45 -20.44
C GLN A 327 -1.86 26.24 -19.97
N LEU A 328 -1.11 26.35 -18.88
CA LEU A 328 -0.38 25.23 -18.28
C LEU A 328 -1.33 24.10 -17.84
N ARG A 329 -2.43 24.44 -17.15
CA ARG A 329 -3.44 23.48 -16.73
C ARG A 329 -4.14 22.81 -17.92
N SER A 330 -4.43 23.58 -18.97
CA SER A 330 -5.04 23.06 -20.21
C SER A 330 -4.11 22.08 -20.94
N ALA A 331 -2.79 22.22 -20.76
CA ALA A 331 -1.79 21.28 -21.24
C ALA A 331 -1.56 20.07 -20.30
N GLY A 332 -2.36 19.92 -19.25
CA GLY A 332 -2.30 18.78 -18.31
C GLY A 332 -1.30 18.94 -17.17
N LEU A 333 -0.69 20.12 -16.99
CA LEU A 333 0.23 20.35 -15.87
C LEU A 333 -0.51 20.70 -14.57
N ARG A 334 0.03 20.21 -13.45
CA ARG A 334 -0.35 20.61 -12.10
C ARG A 334 0.30 21.95 -11.76
N ALA A 335 -0.22 23.02 -12.36
CA ALA A 335 0.29 24.37 -12.15
C ALA A 335 -0.56 25.16 -11.14
N THR A 336 0.05 26.05 -10.37
CA THR A 336 -0.66 27.03 -9.53
C THR A 336 -0.08 28.44 -9.72
N GLY A 337 -0.79 29.46 -9.24
CA GLY A 337 -0.31 30.85 -9.24
C GLY A 337 -0.24 31.44 -7.83
N ASP A 338 0.82 32.21 -7.56
CA ASP A 338 0.98 32.98 -6.33
C ASP A 338 0.67 34.47 -6.57
N TYR A 339 -0.59 34.83 -6.35
CA TYR A 339 -1.14 36.17 -6.56
C TYR A 339 -1.15 37.05 -5.30
N ARG A 340 -0.42 36.67 -4.24
CA ARG A 340 -0.30 37.51 -3.04
C ARG A 340 0.46 38.80 -3.36
N SER A 341 0.17 39.89 -2.66
CA SER A 341 0.85 41.18 -2.81
C SER A 341 2.22 41.21 -2.10
N ASP A 342 3.02 40.17 -2.29
CA ASP A 342 4.38 40.01 -1.75
C ASP A 342 5.47 40.30 -2.80
N LYS A 343 6.68 40.61 -2.34
CA LYS A 343 7.84 40.76 -3.22
C LYS A 343 8.12 39.44 -3.95
N VAL A 344 8.36 39.49 -5.26
CA VAL A 344 8.64 38.29 -6.08
C VAL A 344 9.78 37.42 -5.53
N GLY A 345 10.81 38.04 -4.93
CA GLY A 345 11.90 37.30 -4.28
C GLY A 345 11.45 36.45 -3.09
N ALA A 346 10.45 36.91 -2.32
CA ALA A 346 9.85 36.12 -1.24
C ALA A 346 9.07 34.94 -1.81
N LYS A 347 8.27 35.17 -2.86
CA LYS A 347 7.53 34.11 -3.57
C LYS A 347 8.45 33.04 -4.16
N ILE A 348 9.55 33.44 -4.80
CA ILE A 348 10.58 32.53 -5.33
C ILE A 348 11.20 31.71 -4.19
N ARG A 349 11.52 32.34 -3.05
CA ARG A 349 12.09 31.65 -1.89
C ARG A 349 11.15 30.58 -1.35
N GLU A 350 9.87 30.90 -1.19
CA GLU A 350 8.86 29.94 -0.72
C GLU A 350 8.67 28.78 -1.69
N ALA A 351 8.51 29.07 -2.99
CA ALA A 351 8.43 28.04 -4.03
C ALA A 351 9.68 27.13 -4.08
N SER A 352 10.86 27.70 -3.83
CA SER A 352 12.12 26.94 -3.75
C SER A 352 12.18 26.05 -2.51
N LEU A 353 11.69 26.53 -1.35
CA LEU A 353 11.59 25.75 -0.12
C LEU A 353 10.61 24.58 -0.26
N GLU A 354 9.52 24.79 -1.01
CA GLU A 354 8.54 23.77 -1.37
C GLU A 354 9.00 22.85 -2.53
N LYS A 355 10.20 23.08 -3.07
CA LYS A 355 10.88 22.23 -4.07
C LYS A 355 10.12 22.11 -5.39
N ILE A 356 9.34 23.13 -5.74
CA ILE A 356 8.57 23.19 -6.99
C ILE A 356 9.55 23.16 -8.17
N PRO A 357 9.42 22.21 -9.12
CA PRO A 357 10.36 22.06 -10.23
C PRO A 357 10.57 23.35 -11.03
N TYR A 358 9.48 24.01 -11.43
CA TYR A 358 9.53 25.23 -12.25
C TYR A 358 8.78 26.39 -11.62
N MET A 359 9.40 27.56 -11.63
CA MET A 359 8.81 28.84 -11.22
C MET A 359 8.81 29.77 -12.44
N LEU A 360 7.64 30.30 -12.80
CA LEU A 360 7.50 31.21 -13.94
C LEU A 360 7.24 32.62 -13.44
N VAL A 361 8.24 33.49 -13.57
CA VAL A 361 8.09 34.90 -13.20
C VAL A 361 7.47 35.66 -14.37
N VAL A 362 6.45 36.48 -14.07
CA VAL A 362 5.79 37.32 -15.08
C VAL A 362 5.79 38.79 -14.66
N GLY A 363 6.47 39.62 -15.44
CA GLY A 363 6.51 41.07 -15.29
C GLY A 363 6.20 41.78 -16.60
N ASP A 364 6.56 43.07 -16.66
CA ASP A 364 6.24 43.95 -17.79
C ASP A 364 6.84 43.48 -19.12
N LYS A 365 8.08 42.96 -19.06
CA LYS A 365 8.78 42.39 -20.23
C LYS A 365 8.08 41.14 -20.75
N GLU A 366 7.69 40.24 -19.86
CA GLU A 366 7.02 38.99 -20.19
C GLU A 366 5.64 39.21 -20.77
N VAL A 367 4.87 40.17 -20.21
CA VAL A 367 3.57 40.56 -20.78
C VAL A 367 3.74 41.15 -22.18
N SER A 368 4.68 42.08 -22.35
CA SER A 368 4.89 42.77 -23.63
C SER A 368 5.37 41.82 -24.73
N ALA A 369 6.18 40.82 -24.37
CA ALA A 369 6.74 39.84 -25.29
C ALA A 369 5.90 38.55 -25.41
N SER A 370 4.81 38.40 -24.64
CA SER A 370 4.05 37.14 -24.53
C SER A 370 4.94 35.93 -24.17
N THR A 371 5.88 36.15 -23.25
CA THR A 371 6.83 35.13 -22.76
C THR A 371 6.66 34.86 -21.27
N VAL A 372 7.47 33.96 -20.72
CA VAL A 372 7.63 33.71 -19.28
C VAL A 372 9.11 33.65 -18.93
N ALA A 373 9.51 34.23 -17.80
CA ALA A 373 10.87 34.06 -17.27
C ALA A 373 10.92 32.78 -16.42
N VAL A 374 11.67 31.79 -16.89
CA VAL A 374 11.65 30.43 -16.34
C VAL A 374 12.79 30.23 -15.37
N ARG A 375 12.46 29.78 -14.17
CA ARG A 375 13.44 29.35 -13.17
C ARG A 375 13.21 27.89 -12.81
N HIS A 376 14.24 27.06 -12.93
CA HIS A 376 14.25 25.68 -12.46
C HIS A 376 14.83 25.61 -11.05
N ARG A 377 14.29 24.74 -10.18
CA ARG A 377 14.75 24.64 -8.78
C ARG A 377 16.24 24.32 -8.63
N THR A 378 16.80 23.53 -9.56
CA THR A 378 18.20 23.08 -9.51
C THR A 378 19.10 23.93 -10.39
N ASP A 379 18.67 24.21 -11.63
CA ASP A 379 19.51 24.91 -12.62
C ASP A 379 19.44 26.44 -12.50
N GLY A 380 18.56 26.95 -11.63
CA GLY A 380 18.40 28.38 -11.42
C GLY A 380 17.65 29.05 -12.57
N ASP A 381 18.11 30.23 -12.96
CA ASP A 381 17.44 31.04 -14.00
C ASP A 381 17.76 30.50 -15.40
N LEU A 382 16.73 30.12 -16.14
CA LEU A 382 16.80 29.61 -17.51
C LEU A 382 16.47 30.69 -18.55
N GLY A 383 16.19 31.92 -18.11
CA GLY A 383 15.85 33.05 -18.96
C GLY A 383 14.40 33.07 -19.43
N ALA A 384 14.08 34.05 -20.28
CA ALA A 384 12.76 34.21 -20.86
C ALA A 384 12.58 33.31 -22.09
N MET A 385 11.43 32.64 -22.19
CA MET A 385 11.05 31.88 -23.37
C MET A 385 9.54 31.99 -23.66
N PRO A 386 9.12 31.78 -24.92
CA PRO A 386 7.71 31.64 -25.26
C PRO A 386 7.06 30.52 -24.46
N LEU A 387 5.82 30.73 -24.01
CA LEU A 387 5.10 29.72 -23.24
C LEU A 387 4.91 28.41 -24.03
N ALA A 388 4.71 28.50 -25.35
CA ALA A 388 4.59 27.33 -26.22
C ALA A 388 5.86 26.46 -26.21
N ASP A 389 7.04 27.07 -26.25
CA ASP A 389 8.32 26.36 -26.23
C ASP A 389 8.54 25.69 -24.87
N LEU A 390 8.19 26.37 -23.78
CA LEU A 390 8.22 25.79 -22.44
C LEU A 390 7.28 24.58 -22.35
N LEU A 391 6.05 24.67 -22.84
CA LEU A 391 5.09 23.57 -22.82
C LEU A 391 5.63 22.34 -23.54
N ALA A 392 6.23 22.51 -24.72
CA ALA A 392 6.85 21.43 -25.47
C ALA A 392 7.99 20.77 -24.67
N LYS A 393 8.85 21.58 -24.04
CA LYS A 393 9.95 21.10 -23.20
C LYS A 393 9.46 20.31 -21.98
N LEU A 394 8.45 20.82 -21.28
CA LEU A 394 7.89 20.15 -20.09
C LEU A 394 7.18 18.84 -20.48
N ALA A 395 6.46 18.82 -21.60
CA ALA A 395 5.82 17.60 -22.10
C ALA A 395 6.85 16.51 -22.46
N GLU A 396 7.96 16.90 -23.09
CA GLU A 396 9.08 15.99 -23.38
C GLU A 396 9.69 15.44 -22.09
N GLU A 397 9.95 16.30 -21.11
CA GLU A 397 10.52 15.90 -19.81
C GLU A 397 9.61 14.92 -19.05
N ILE A 398 8.29 15.18 -19.04
CA ILE A 398 7.30 14.30 -18.41
C ILE A 398 7.24 12.96 -19.14
N THR A 399 7.18 12.96 -20.47
CA THR A 399 7.08 11.74 -21.29
C THR A 399 8.33 10.87 -21.13
N ALA A 400 9.50 11.50 -21.10
CA ALA A 400 10.77 10.81 -20.88
C ALA A 400 11.00 10.43 -19.40
N ARG A 401 10.08 10.76 -18.49
CA ARG A 401 10.17 10.52 -17.04
C ARG A 401 11.52 10.93 -16.46
N ARG A 402 12.08 12.05 -16.92
CA ARG A 402 13.45 12.44 -16.56
C ARG A 402 13.58 12.57 -15.05
N LEU A 403 14.57 11.89 -14.49
CA LEU A 403 14.94 12.01 -13.09
C LEU A 403 15.77 13.27 -12.89
N VAL A 404 15.48 14.01 -11.83
CA VAL A 404 16.30 15.17 -11.45
C VAL A 404 17.55 14.66 -10.74
N ARG A 405 18.71 15.21 -11.10
CA ARG A 405 19.94 14.96 -10.33
C ARG A 405 19.74 15.54 -8.94
N THR A 406 19.49 14.70 -7.94
CA THR A 406 19.65 15.12 -6.54
C THR A 406 21.14 15.44 -6.37
N PRO A 407 21.53 16.64 -5.94
CA PRO A 407 22.89 16.84 -5.48
C PRO A 407 23.11 15.86 -4.33
N VAL A 408 24.11 14.99 -4.48
CA VAL A 408 24.56 14.05 -3.44
C VAL A 408 25.05 14.82 -2.23
#